data_AF-A0A9P9YSP4-F1
#
_entry.id   AF-A0A9P9YSP4-F1
#
_cell.length_a   1.000
_cell.length_b   1.000
_cell.length_c   1.000
_cell.angle_alpha   90.00
_cell.angle_beta   90.00
_cell.angle_gamma   90.00
#
_symmetry.space_group_name_H-M   'P 1'
#
loop_
_entity.id
_entity.type
_entity.pdbx_description
1 polymer ?
#
loop_
_entity_poly.entity_id
_entity_poly.type
_entity_poly.pdbx_seq_one_letter_code
_entity_poly.pdbx_strand_id
1 'polypeptide(L)'
;MVLKRETLLYFSNGGRYVGISLLQEHILNFLLEFLPKHNCMLRIVHCLGVEQANKEKNADDALTLPVFVVVATKFKTLPMPVSIF
;
A
#
# COMPACT_ATOMS: atom_id res chain seq x y z
N MET A 1 7.77 -0.31 5.43
CA MET A 1 7.43 0.58 4.31
C MET A 1 7.29 2.00 4.84
N VAL A 2 8.21 2.90 4.51
CA VAL A 2 8.17 4.30 4.98
C VAL A 2 7.82 5.17 3.78
N LEU A 3 6.53 5.41 3.58
CA LEU A 3 6.07 6.34 2.54
C LEU A 3 6.24 7.77 3.08
N LYS A 4 7.29 8.47 2.64
CA LYS A 4 7.51 9.88 2.98
C LYS A 4 6.95 10.81 1.90
N ARG A 5 6.60 12.04 2.33
CA ARG A 5 6.13 13.15 1.46
C ARG A 5 7.11 13.47 0.34
N GLU A 6 8.39 13.34 0.63
CA GLU A 6 9.49 13.48 -0.33
C GLU A 6 9.43 12.43 -1.45
N THR A 7 9.05 11.19 -1.12
CA THR A 7 8.96 10.07 -2.08
C THR A 7 7.82 10.27 -3.09
N LEU A 8 6.70 10.89 -2.68
CA LEU A 8 5.59 11.22 -3.58
C LEU A 8 5.91 12.35 -4.55
N LEU A 9 6.83 13.25 -4.19
CA LEU A 9 7.30 14.31 -5.08
C LEU A 9 8.22 13.75 -6.17
N TYR A 10 8.95 12.67 -5.86
CA TYR A 10 9.90 12.07 -6.79
C TYR A 10 9.23 11.36 -7.98
N PHE A 11 8.01 10.85 -7.81
CA PHE A 11 7.29 10.13 -8.87
C PHE A 11 6.28 11.05 -9.60
N SER A 12 6.37 11.04 -10.94
CA SER A 12 5.57 11.86 -11.84
C SER A 12 4.09 11.49 -11.83
N ASN A 13 3.21 12.38 -12.32
CA ASN A 13 1.77 12.11 -12.40
C ASN A 13 1.51 10.85 -13.26
N GLY A 14 0.67 9.95 -12.77
CA GLY A 14 0.42 8.62 -13.36
C GLY A 14 1.41 7.54 -12.92
N GLY A 15 2.44 7.91 -12.17
CA GLY A 15 3.41 6.97 -11.64
C GLY A 15 2.86 6.15 -10.47
N ARG A 16 3.36 4.92 -10.34
CA ARG A 16 2.92 3.92 -9.36
C ARG A 16 4.06 3.60 -8.41
N TYR A 17 3.79 3.74 -7.12
CA TYR A 17 4.65 3.25 -6.06
C TYR A 17 4.13 1.89 -5.60
N VAL A 18 4.99 0.88 -5.64
CA VAL A 18 4.67 -0.47 -5.16
C VAL A 18 5.61 -0.76 -4.00
N GLY A 19 5.05 -1.05 -2.84
CA GLY A 19 5.80 -1.44 -1.64
C GLY A 19 5.22 -2.68 -1.01
N ILE A 20 6.08 -3.50 -0.42
CA ILE A 20 5.68 -4.68 0.34
C ILE A 20 5.75 -4.30 1.83
N SER A 21 4.71 -4.62 2.59
CA SER A 21 4.61 -4.31 4.00
C SER A 21 3.78 -5.34 4.74
N LEU A 22 4.02 -5.51 6.04
CA LEU A 22 3.17 -6.30 6.93
C LEU A 22 1.86 -5.58 7.30
N LEU A 23 1.70 -4.34 6.83
CA LEU A 23 0.48 -3.52 6.96
C LEU A 23 -0.12 -3.51 8.37
N GLN A 24 0.70 -3.13 9.35
CA GLN A 24 0.23 -2.88 10.70
C GLN A 24 -0.80 -1.73 10.73
N GLU A 25 -1.70 -1.74 11.71
CA GLU A 25 -2.80 -0.77 11.82
C GLU A 25 -2.34 0.69 11.74
N HIS A 26 -1.26 1.05 12.44
CA HIS A 26 -0.69 2.40 12.41
C HIS A 26 -0.24 2.83 11.00
N ILE A 27 0.30 1.90 10.22
CA ILE A 27 0.75 2.17 8.84
C ILE A 27 -0.45 2.34 7.92
N LEU A 28 -1.48 1.51 8.10
CA LEU A 28 -2.71 1.61 7.31
C LEU A 28 -3.42 2.95 7.56
N ASN A 29 -3.59 3.34 8.82
CA ASN A 29 -4.19 4.63 9.19
C ASN A 29 -3.38 5.80 8.61
N PHE A 30 -2.05 5.75 8.71
CA PHE A 30 -1.18 6.75 8.09
C PHE A 30 -1.38 6.83 6.56
N LEU A 31 -1.42 5.69 5.86
CA LEU A 31 -1.62 5.67 4.40
C LEU A 31 -3.01 6.20 4.00
N LEU A 32 -4.05 5.85 4.75
CA LEU A 32 -5.43 6.30 4.53
C LEU A 32 -5.57 7.81 4.75
N GLU A 33 -4.86 8.40 5.71
CA GLU A 33 -4.87 9.85 5.89
C GLU A 33 -4.00 10.59 4.87
N PHE A 34 -2.90 9.98 4.45
CA PHE A 34 -1.87 10.64 3.67
C PHE A 34 -2.13 10.60 2.16
N LEU A 35 -2.56 9.46 1.62
CA LEU A 35 -2.71 9.28 0.17
C LEU A 35 -3.84 10.12 -0.45
N PRO A 36 -5.05 10.22 0.16
CA PRO A 36 -6.10 11.07 -0.36
C PRO A 36 -5.71 12.55 -0.39
N LYS A 37 -4.97 13.04 0.62
CA LYS A 37 -4.45 14.43 0.67
C LYS A 37 -3.49 14.75 -0.49
N HIS A 38 -2.90 13.72 -1.11
CA HIS A 38 -1.95 13.85 -2.20
C HIS A 38 -2.49 13.35 -3.55
N ASN A 39 -3.82 13.22 -3.71
CA ASN A 39 -4.47 12.71 -4.93
C ASN A 39 -3.91 11.34 -5.38
N CYS A 40 -3.58 10.49 -4.42
CA CYS A 40 -3.08 9.16 -4.69
C CYS A 40 -4.15 8.12 -4.35
N MET A 41 -4.39 7.18 -5.26
CA MET A 41 -5.23 6.01 -4.97
C MET A 41 -4.39 4.96 -4.26
N LEU A 42 -4.90 4.46 -3.15
CA LEU A 42 -4.37 3.33 -2.41
C LEU A 42 -5.01 2.04 -2.89
N ARG A 43 -4.21 1.04 -3.25
CA ARG A 43 -4.66 -0.33 -3.48
C ARG A 43 -3.81 -1.27 -2.64
N ILE A 44 -4.46 -2.14 -1.89
CA ILE A 44 -3.81 -3.11 -1.01
C ILE A 44 -4.18 -4.50 -1.51
N VAL A 45 -3.18 -5.36 -1.66
CA VAL A 45 -3.36 -6.75 -2.08
C VAL A 45 -2.72 -7.63 -1.02
N HIS A 46 -3.52 -8.52 -0.43
CA HIS A 46 -3.01 -9.52 0.50
C HIS A 46 -2.40 -10.70 -0.27
N CYS A 47 -1.14 -11.03 0.01
CA CYS A 47 -0.44 -12.11 -0.67
C CYS A 47 -0.64 -13.45 0.05
N LEU A 48 -1.83 -14.03 -0.11
CA LEU A 48 -2.21 -15.33 0.47
C LEU A 48 -1.26 -16.48 0.05
N GLY A 49 -0.72 -16.45 -1.17
CA GLY A 49 0.18 -17.49 -1.66
C GLY A 49 1.55 -17.53 -0.97
N VAL A 50 2.03 -16.40 -0.45
CA VAL A 50 3.29 -16.35 0.32
C VAL A 50 3.08 -16.89 1.74
N GLU A 51 1.89 -16.65 2.30
CA GLU A 51 1.51 -17.21 3.61
C GLU A 51 1.43 -18.74 3.55
N GLN A 52 0.81 -19.30 2.50
CA GLN A 52 0.72 -20.75 2.32
C GLN A 52 2.09 -21.39 2.06
N ALA A 53 2.92 -20.81 1.18
CA ALA A 53 4.26 -21.32 0.90
C ALA A 53 5.21 -21.27 2.12
N ASN A 54 5.03 -20.31 3.03
CA ASN A 54 5.81 -20.24 4.26
C ASN A 54 5.33 -21.22 5.34
N LYS A 55 4.02 -21.53 5.38
CA LYS A 55 3.45 -22.56 6.26
C LYS A 55 3.90 -23.97 5.87
N GLU A 56 4.02 -24.26 4.58
CA GLU A 56 4.47 -25.59 4.11
C GLU A 56 5.98 -25.81 4.29
N LYS A 57 6.79 -24.74 4.31
CA LYS A 57 8.25 -24.83 4.43
C LYS A 57 8.78 -24.80 5.86
N ASN A 58 8.02 -24.27 6.82
CA ASN A 58 8.44 -24.17 8.21
C ASN A 58 7.45 -24.96 9.08
N ALA A 59 7.76 -26.23 9.32
CA ALA A 59 7.00 -27.13 10.19
C ALA A 59 7.15 -26.81 11.70
N ASP A 60 7.92 -25.78 12.05
CA ASP A 60 8.27 -25.40 13.42
C ASP A 60 7.92 -23.91 13.61
N ASP A 61 6.84 -23.63 14.35
CA ASP A 61 6.49 -22.43 15.13
C ASP A 61 6.93 -21.01 14.66
N ALA A 62 7.26 -20.84 13.39
CA ALA A 62 7.61 -19.55 12.83
C ALA A 62 6.32 -18.79 12.54
N LEU A 63 6.00 -17.82 13.42
CA LEU A 63 4.92 -16.85 13.24
C LEU A 63 4.93 -16.28 11.81
N THR A 64 4.12 -16.86 10.92
CA THR A 64 3.97 -16.38 9.55
C THR A 64 3.22 -15.06 9.58
N LEU A 65 3.96 -13.96 9.47
CA LEU A 65 3.38 -12.62 9.44
C LEU A 65 2.74 -12.37 8.05
N PRO A 66 1.49 -11.90 7.99
CA PRO A 66 0.80 -11.65 6.73
C PRO A 66 1.50 -10.56 5.94
N VAL A 67 1.69 -10.79 4.64
CA VAL A 67 2.39 -9.87 3.74
C VAL A 67 1.39 -9.22 2.80
N PHE A 68 1.47 -7.89 2.70
CA PHE A 68 0.62 -7.09 1.84
C PHE A 68 1.46 -6.32 0.82
N VAL A 69 0.97 -6.29 -0.41
CA VAL A 69 1.47 -5.39 -1.45
C VAL A 69 0.60 -4.16 -1.43
N VAL A 70 1.24 -3.02 -1.20
CA VAL A 70 0.61 -1.70 -1.20
C VAL A 70 1.03 -0.99 -2.48
N VAL A 71 0.04 -0.65 -3.29
CA VAL A 71 0.20 0.08 -4.53
C VAL A 71 -0.42 1.46 -4.35
N ALA A 72 0.39 2.51 -4.41
CA ALA A 72 -0.06 3.89 -4.44
C ALA A 72 0.10 4.44 -5.85
N THR A 73 -0.98 4.92 -6.46
CA THR A 73 -0.95 5.51 -7.80
C THR A 73 -1.26 7.00 -7.69
N LYS A 74 -0.34 7.85 -8.13
CA LYS A 74 -0.52 9.32 -8.11
C LYS A 74 -1.35 9.74 -9.32
N PHE A 75 -2.57 10.22 -9.10
CA PHE A 75 -3.43 10.69 -10.18
C PHE A 75 -3.04 12.12 -10.58
N LYS A 76 -3.23 12.46 -11.85
CA LYS A 76 -3.37 13.88 -12.20
C LYS A 76 -4.58 14.40 -11.43
N THR A 77 -4.44 15.58 -10.81
CA THR A 77 -5.55 16.33 -10.23
C THR A 77 -6.70 16.29 -11.23
N LEU A 78 -7.75 15.52 -10.93
CA LEU A 78 -8.94 15.51 -11.76
C LEU A 78 -9.52 16.92 -11.65
N PRO A 79 -9.75 17.64 -12.76
CA PRO A 79 -10.28 19.00 -12.70
C PRO A 79 -11.74 19.08 -12.19
N MET A 80 -12.28 18.02 -11.59
CA MET A 80 -13.64 17.98 -11.06
C MET A 80 -13.69 17.10 -9.81
N PRO A 81 -14.32 17.56 -8.70
CA PRO A 81 -14.66 16.68 -7.59
C PRO A 81 -15.78 15.75 -8.07
N VAL A 82 -15.45 14.47 -8.26
CA VAL A 82 -16.48 13.46 -8.51
C VAL A 82 -17.12 13.15 -7.16
N SER A 83 -18.21 13.87 -6.88
CA SER A 83 -19.15 13.54 -5.82
C SER A 83 -19.93 12.30 -6.27
N ILE A 84 -19.53 11.13 -5.76
CA ILE A 84 -20.38 9.94 -5.80
C ILE A 84 -21.18 9.97 -4.49
N PHE A 85 -22.42 10.44 -4.61
CA PHE A 85 -23.50 10.16 -3.68
C PHE A 85 -24.01 8.73 -3.91
#